data_AF-A0AAE7BA31-F1
#
_entry.id   AF-A0AAE7BA31-F1
#
_cell.length_a   1.000
_cell.length_b   1.000
_cell.length_c   1.000
_cell.angle_alpha   90.00
_cell.angle_beta   90.00
_cell.angle_gamma   90.00
#
_symmetry.space_group_name_H-M   'P 1'
#
loop_
_entity.id
_entity.type
_entity.pdbx_description
1 polymer ?
#
loop_
_entity_poly.entity_id
_entity_poly.type
_entity_poly.pdbx_seq_one_letter_code
_entity_poly.pdbx_strand_id
1 'polypeptide(L)'
;MIDGNQKIELFDKFYDWLKADGLKPKTSERLHRKKIFSSLLNNNQMTLDNFNDFLLDIKIQEIKNLQNQMINYQNQLLAIDEVTFNKNLEEFTLKNLAFNINIKCKFNQLAQIQSLVHK
;
A
#
# COMPACT_ATOMS: atom_id res chain seq x y z
N MET A 1 -9.39 -10.03 7.77
CA MET A 1 -9.81 -11.03 6.77
C MET A 1 -9.96 -10.28 5.46
N ILE A 2 -9.32 -10.70 4.38
CA ILE A 2 -9.51 -10.07 3.07
C ILE A 2 -10.93 -10.39 2.60
N ASP A 3 -11.74 -9.37 2.35
CA ASP A 3 -13.10 -9.53 1.83
C ASP A 3 -13.05 -10.03 0.38
N GLY A 4 -13.99 -10.90 0.00
CA GLY A 4 -14.15 -11.38 -1.37
C GLY A 4 -14.35 -10.21 -2.35
N ASN A 5 -15.04 -9.16 -1.93
CA ASN A 5 -15.25 -7.96 -2.76
C ASN A 5 -13.94 -7.21 -3.04
N GLN A 6 -13.09 -7.06 -2.02
CA GLN A 6 -11.78 -6.40 -2.17
C GLN A 6 -10.89 -7.12 -3.19
N LYS A 7 -10.91 -8.46 -3.20
CA LYS A 7 -10.16 -9.26 -4.19
C LYS A 7 -10.62 -8.99 -5.61
N ILE A 8 -11.93 -8.86 -5.81
CA ILE A 8 -12.52 -8.60 -7.14
C ILE A 8 -12.12 -7.20 -7.61
N GLU A 9 -12.31 -6.19 -6.76
CA GLU A 9 -12.04 -4.78 -7.10
C GLU A 9 -10.58 -4.52 -7.41
N LEU A 10 -9.66 -5.17 -6.69
CA LEU A 10 -8.21 -4.95 -6.85
C LEU A 10 -7.54 -5.91 -7.81
N PHE A 11 -8.27 -6.88 -8.39
CA PHE A 11 -7.66 -7.96 -9.15
C PHE A 11 -6.84 -7.48 -10.35
N ASP A 12 -7.32 -6.49 -11.10
CA ASP A 12 -6.60 -6.01 -12.28
C ASP A 12 -5.28 -5.33 -11.90
N LYS A 13 -5.29 -4.50 -10.85
CA LYS A 13 -4.08 -3.89 -10.31
C LYS A 13 -3.11 -4.94 -9.77
N PHE A 14 -3.63 -5.97 -9.11
CA PHE A 14 -2.81 -7.09 -8.63
C PHE A 14 -2.17 -7.85 -9.79
N TYR A 15 -2.92 -8.14 -10.85
CA TYR A 15 -2.40 -8.84 -12.01
C TYR A 15 -1.31 -8.03 -12.74
N ASP A 16 -1.49 -6.73 -12.85
CA ASP A 16 -0.48 -5.82 -13.41
C ASP A 16 0.76 -5.73 -12.52
N TRP A 17 0.60 -5.71 -11.19
CA TRP A 17 1.71 -5.77 -10.24
C TRP A 17 2.52 -7.06 -10.40
N LEU A 18 1.86 -8.22 -10.54
CA LEU A 18 2.54 -9.48 -10.82
C LEU A 18 3.31 -9.45 -12.15
N LYS A 19 2.75 -8.83 -13.20
CA LYS A 19 3.44 -8.66 -14.49
C LYS A 19 4.68 -7.79 -14.36
N ALA A 20 4.61 -6.72 -13.56
CA ALA A 20 5.75 -5.84 -13.29
C ALA A 20 6.87 -6.59 -12.55
N ASP A 21 6.53 -7.55 -11.68
CA ASP A 21 7.46 -8.47 -11.02
C ASP A 21 7.99 -9.61 -11.94
N GLY A 22 7.58 -9.59 -13.22
CA GLY A 22 8.10 -10.50 -14.24
C GLY A 22 7.24 -11.74 -14.52
N LEU A 23 6.03 -11.82 -13.95
CA LEU A 23 5.10 -12.90 -14.25
C LEU A 23 4.66 -12.84 -15.72
N LYS A 24 4.93 -13.92 -16.48
CA LYS A 24 4.59 -14.02 -17.91
C LYS A 24 3.70 -15.22 -18.20
N PRO A 25 2.61 -15.05 -18.96
CA PRO A 25 1.80 -16.18 -19.41
C PRO A 25 2.60 -17.04 -20.42
N LYS A 26 2.52 -18.37 -20.28
CA LYS A 26 3.19 -19.30 -21.22
C LYS A 26 2.51 -19.37 -22.59
N THR A 27 1.20 -19.16 -22.64
CA THR A 27 0.40 -19.35 -23.87
C THR A 27 -0.61 -18.22 -24.06
N SER A 28 -1.64 -18.15 -23.21
CA SER A 28 -2.73 -17.17 -23.31
C SER A 28 -2.84 -16.33 -22.05
N GLU A 29 -2.70 -15.02 -22.19
CA GLU A 29 -2.90 -14.06 -21.11
C GLU A 29 -4.31 -14.17 -20.52
N ARG A 30 -5.33 -14.36 -21.37
CA ARG A 30 -6.73 -14.53 -20.93
C ARG A 30 -6.89 -15.74 -20.00
N LEU A 31 -6.36 -16.91 -20.39
CA LEU A 31 -6.47 -18.13 -19.57
C LEU A 31 -5.65 -18.02 -18.29
N HIS A 32 -4.48 -17.40 -18.37
CA HIS A 32 -3.61 -17.17 -17.23
C HIS A 32 -4.25 -16.25 -16.20
N ARG A 33 -4.77 -15.10 -16.63
CA ARG A 33 -5.54 -14.16 -15.79
C ARG A 33 -6.72 -14.86 -15.13
N LYS A 34 -7.49 -15.66 -15.88
CA LYS A 34 -8.62 -16.45 -15.32
C LYS A 34 -8.17 -17.43 -14.24
N LYS A 35 -7.02 -18.11 -14.45
CA LYS A 35 -6.48 -19.07 -13.47
C LYS A 35 -6.08 -18.37 -12.16
N ILE A 36 -5.36 -17.25 -12.24
CA ILE A 36 -4.93 -16.50 -11.05
C ILE A 36 -6.13 -15.94 -10.31
N PHE A 37 -7.12 -15.41 -11.03
CA PHE A 37 -8.36 -14.93 -10.42
C PHE A 37 -9.07 -16.03 -9.62
N SER A 38 -9.24 -17.21 -10.23
CA SER A 38 -9.84 -18.35 -9.55
C SER A 38 -9.02 -18.80 -8.34
N SER A 39 -7.69 -18.84 -8.45
CA SER A 39 -6.80 -19.16 -7.33
C SER A 39 -6.94 -18.16 -6.18
N LEU A 40 -7.05 -16.86 -6.49
CA LEU A 40 -7.23 -15.80 -5.50
C LEU A 40 -8.57 -15.92 -4.75
N LEU A 41 -9.67 -16.18 -5.50
CA LEU A 41 -11.00 -16.38 -4.91
C LEU A 41 -11.05 -17.64 -4.04
N ASN A 42 -10.36 -18.70 -4.45
CA ASN A 42 -10.30 -19.97 -3.71
C ASN A 42 -9.28 -19.98 -2.56
N ASN A 43 -8.72 -18.83 -2.17
CA ASN A 43 -7.72 -18.71 -1.11
C ASN A 43 -6.51 -19.64 -1.31
N ASN A 44 -6.09 -19.86 -2.57
CA ASN A 44 -4.86 -20.61 -2.82
C ASN A 44 -3.70 -19.89 -2.12
N GLN A 45 -3.02 -20.59 -1.21
CA GLN A 45 -2.04 -19.99 -0.28
C GLN A 45 -1.03 -19.08 -0.99
N MET A 46 -0.30 -19.59 -1.98
CA MET A 46 0.71 -18.81 -2.70
C MET A 46 0.14 -17.58 -3.41
N THR A 47 -1.07 -17.68 -3.97
CA THR A 47 -1.73 -16.54 -4.62
C THR A 47 -2.19 -15.51 -3.58
N LEU A 48 -2.64 -15.98 -2.42
CA LEU A 48 -3.06 -15.14 -1.31
C LEU A 48 -1.87 -14.40 -0.67
N ASP A 49 -0.74 -15.08 -0.51
CA ASP A 49 0.51 -14.49 -0.02
C ASP A 49 0.97 -13.36 -0.94
N ASN A 50 1.03 -13.61 -2.25
CA ASN A 50 1.32 -12.56 -3.24
C ASN A 50 0.32 -11.41 -3.20
N PHE A 51 -0.97 -11.70 -2.96
CA PHE A 51 -1.98 -10.66 -2.85
C PHE A 51 -1.80 -9.80 -1.59
N ASN A 52 -1.39 -10.41 -0.46
CA ASN A 52 -1.05 -9.67 0.75
C ASN A 52 0.18 -8.76 0.53
N ASP A 53 1.20 -9.26 -0.16
CA ASP A 53 2.38 -8.47 -0.50
C ASP A 53 2.01 -7.27 -1.39
N PHE A 54 1.16 -7.49 -2.38
CA PHE A 54 0.60 -6.43 -3.21
C PHE A 54 -0.17 -5.37 -2.41
N LEU A 55 -1.01 -5.78 -1.45
CA LEU A 55 -1.73 -4.85 -0.57
C LEU A 55 -0.77 -4.04 0.31
N LEU A 56 0.28 -4.68 0.82
CA LEU A 56 1.32 -4.02 1.60
C LEU A 56 2.07 -2.99 0.76
N ASP A 57 2.42 -3.33 -0.48
CA ASP A 57 3.09 -2.43 -1.41
C ASP A 57 2.23 -1.21 -1.75
N ILE A 58 0.93 -1.40 -2.03
CA ILE A 58 -0.01 -0.27 -2.22
C ILE A 58 0.03 0.65 -1.00
N LYS A 59 -0.09 0.09 0.20
CA LYS A 59 -0.10 0.88 1.43
C LYS A 59 1.21 1.64 1.62
N ILE A 60 2.35 1.04 1.30
CA ILE A 60 3.65 1.71 1.34
C ILE A 60 3.70 2.87 0.35
N GLN A 61 3.15 2.70 -0.86
CA GLN A 61 3.09 3.80 -1.83
C GLN A 61 2.18 4.93 -1.35
N GLU A 62 1.04 4.62 -0.76
CA GLU A 62 0.16 5.62 -0.15
C GLU A 62 0.84 6.40 0.98
N ILE A 63 1.63 5.72 1.82
CA ILE A 63 2.45 6.36 2.86
C ILE A 63 3.53 7.25 2.23
N LYS A 64 4.21 6.79 1.18
CA LYS A 64 5.22 7.59 0.46
C LYS A 64 4.63 8.84 -0.16
N ASN A 65 3.39 8.77 -0.64
CA ASN A 65 2.69 9.92 -1.22
C ASN A 65 2.41 11.04 -0.21
N LEU A 66 2.57 10.80 1.10
CA LEU A 66 2.55 11.85 2.12
C LEU A 66 3.80 12.73 2.08
N GLN A 67 4.91 12.25 1.51
CA GLN A 67 6.12 13.06 1.37
C GLN A 67 5.84 14.29 0.49
N ASN A 68 6.37 15.42 0.90
CA ASN A 68 6.13 16.76 0.33
C ASN A 68 4.70 17.29 0.51
N GLN A 69 3.84 16.60 1.27
CA GLN A 69 2.54 17.17 1.65
C GLN A 69 2.67 18.02 2.93
N MET A 70 1.70 18.91 3.12
CA MET A 70 1.53 19.64 4.38
C MET A 70 0.44 18.99 5.21
N ILE A 71 0.65 18.85 6.51
CA ILE A 71 -0.34 18.32 7.45
C ILE A 71 -0.59 19.32 8.58
N ASN A 72 -1.84 19.37 9.05
CA ASN A 72 -2.18 20.07 10.28
C ASN A 72 -2.04 19.10 11.46
N TYR A 73 -0.95 19.21 12.20
CA TYR A 73 -0.63 18.36 13.32
C TYR A 73 -0.50 19.21 14.58
N GLN A 74 -1.28 18.89 15.62
CA GLN A 74 -1.27 19.64 16.89
C GLN A 74 -1.45 21.16 16.71
N ASN A 75 -2.35 21.57 15.83
CA ASN A 75 -2.62 22.97 15.47
C ASN A 75 -1.44 23.70 14.82
N GLN A 76 -0.49 22.97 14.25
CA GLN A 76 0.62 23.50 13.48
C GLN A 76 0.62 22.91 12.08
N LEU A 77 0.89 23.77 11.09
CA LEU A 77 1.05 23.34 9.71
C LEU A 77 2.50 22.91 9.49
N LEU A 78 2.70 21.61 9.23
CA LEU A 78 4.02 21.00 9.06
C LEU A 78 4.16 20.44 7.65
N ALA A 79 5.30 20.71 7.00
CA ALA A 79 5.69 19.98 5.80
C ALA A 79 6.26 18.60 6.17
N ILE A 80 5.99 17.60 5.35
CA ILE A 80 6.59 16.27 5.46
C ILE A 80 7.76 16.21 4.50
N ASP A 81 8.97 16.42 5.01
CA ASP A 81 10.19 16.45 4.19
C ASP A 81 10.66 15.02 3.84
N GLU A 82 10.53 14.10 4.79
CA GLU A 82 10.97 12.71 4.64
C GLU A 82 9.94 11.74 5.22
N VAL A 83 9.77 10.61 4.55
CA VAL A 83 8.97 9.48 5.06
C VAL A 83 9.85 8.24 5.13
N THR A 84 9.97 7.69 6.34
CA THR A 84 10.67 6.42 6.58
C THR A 84 9.70 5.37 7.07
N PHE A 85 9.92 4.10 6.76
CA PHE A 85 9.04 3.01 7.20
C PHE A 85 9.84 1.77 7.63
N ASN A 86 9.29 1.05 8.59
CA ASN A 86 9.75 -0.24 9.05
C ASN A 86 8.67 -1.27 8.75
N LYS A 87 8.88 -2.07 7.70
CA LYS A 87 7.91 -3.09 7.27
C LYS A 87 7.65 -4.15 8.35
N ASN A 88 8.69 -4.53 9.10
CA ASN A 88 8.59 -5.58 10.14
C ASN A 88 7.71 -5.16 11.32
N LEU A 89 7.71 -3.86 11.66
CA LEU A 89 6.89 -3.32 12.73
C LEU A 89 5.57 -2.73 12.23
N GLU A 90 5.34 -2.72 10.90
CA GLU A 90 4.23 -2.01 10.25
C GLU A 90 4.12 -0.54 10.74
N GLU A 91 5.26 0.15 10.78
CA GLU A 91 5.37 1.53 11.25
C GLU A 91 5.95 2.44 10.18
N PHE A 92 5.52 3.70 10.17
CA PHE A 92 6.14 4.77 9.40
C PHE A 92 6.40 5.99 10.27
N THR A 93 7.30 6.86 9.82
CA THR A 93 7.64 8.10 10.50
C THR A 93 7.70 9.21 9.48
N LEU A 94 6.96 10.28 9.76
CA LEU A 94 6.99 11.53 9.00
C LEU A 94 7.97 12.46 9.69
N LYS A 95 8.91 13.04 8.93
CA LYS A 95 9.89 13.98 9.48
C LYS A 95 9.68 15.36 8.90
N ASN A 96 9.72 16.34 9.78
CA ASN A 96 9.89 17.75 9.42
C ASN A 96 11.29 18.18 9.86
N LEU A 97 12.15 18.50 8.91
CA LEU A 97 13.54 18.85 9.15
C LEU A 97 13.70 20.27 9.70
N ALA A 98 12.84 21.20 9.29
CA ALA A 98 12.89 22.59 9.73
C ALA A 98 12.71 22.75 11.25
N PHE A 99 11.79 21.97 11.83
CA PHE A 99 11.50 21.98 13.26
C PHE A 99 12.06 20.77 14.01
N ASN A 100 12.77 19.87 13.32
CA ASN A 100 13.29 18.61 13.86
C ASN A 100 12.19 17.76 14.56
N ILE A 101 11.02 17.69 13.93
CA ILE A 101 9.85 16.95 14.45
C ILE A 101 9.77 15.59 13.75
N ASN A 102 9.55 14.54 14.54
CA ASN A 102 9.32 13.18 14.05
C ASN A 102 7.95 12.67 14.53
N ILE A 103 7.05 12.37 13.61
CA ILE A 103 5.72 11.83 13.90
C ILE A 103 5.73 10.35 13.57
N LYS A 104 5.78 9.49 14.59
CA LYS A 104 5.77 8.04 14.45
C LYS A 104 4.32 7.52 14.41
N CYS A 105 4.01 6.68 13.42
CA CYS A 105 2.67 6.14 13.18
C CYS A 105 2.73 4.64 12.86
N LYS A 106 1.64 3.93 13.13
CA LYS A 106 1.39 2.58 12.62
C LYS A 106 0.69 2.64 11.26
N PHE A 107 0.85 1.60 10.46
CA PHE A 107 0.22 1.47 9.13
C PHE A 107 -1.31 1.56 9.19
N ASN A 108 -1.94 1.13 10.28
CA ASN A 108 -3.39 1.26 10.47
C ASN A 108 -3.86 2.69 10.78
N GLN A 109 -2.95 3.62 11.07
CA GLN A 109 -3.24 5.04 11.30
C GLN A 109 -3.14 5.88 10.02
N LEU A 110 -2.81 5.26 8.87
CA LEU A 110 -2.64 5.97 7.60
C LEU A 110 -3.85 6.85 7.24
N ALA A 111 -5.07 6.32 7.33
CA ALA A 111 -6.28 7.08 7.02
C ALA A 111 -6.48 8.29 7.95
N GLN A 112 -6.11 8.17 9.23
CA GLN A 112 -6.14 9.28 10.18
C GLN A 112 -5.10 10.35 9.81
N ILE A 113 -3.89 9.95 9.39
CA ILE A 113 -2.87 10.90 8.98
C ILE A 113 -3.25 11.60 7.67
N GLN A 114 -3.84 10.87 6.72
CA GLN A 114 -4.32 11.43 5.45
C GLN A 114 -5.42 12.48 5.65
N SER A 115 -6.25 12.36 6.70
CA SER A 115 -7.26 13.37 7.00
C SER A 115 -6.68 14.68 7.57
N LEU A 116 -5.42 14.65 8.02
CA LEU A 116 -4.68 15.84 8.47
C LEU A 116 -4.04 16.61 7.32
N VAL A 117 -3.98 16.03 6.12
CA VAL A 117 -3.38 16.67 4.94
C VAL A 117 -4.15 17.95 4.62
N HIS A 118 -3.42 19.06 4.58
CA HIS A 118 -3.94 20.37 4.22
C HIS A 118 -4.21 20.39 2.70
N LYS A 119 -5.44 20.76 2.32
CA LYS A 119 -5.89 20.83 0.93
C LYS A 119 -5.74 22.22 0.35
#